data_AF-A0A256XGN1-F1
#
_entry.id   AF-A0A256XGN1-F1
#
_cell.length_a   1.000
_cell.length_b   1.000
_cell.length_c   1.000
_cell.angle_alpha   90.00
_cell.angle_beta   90.00
_cell.angle_gamma   90.00
#
_symmetry.space_group_name_H-M   'P 1'
#
loop_
_entity.id
_entity.type
_entity.pdbx_description
1 polymer ?
#
loop_
_entity_poly.entity_id
_entity_poly.type
_entity_poly.pdbx_seq_one_letter_code
_entity_poly.pdbx_strand_id
1 'polypeptide(L)'
;MEQIIYFLLLAVFLGPVGSVSYGLEILSPLEVFIIITPLYILPIPLIFRIFEYGGHHRRLYRMKVFRRASDATGRRMEEILEYGDHIIELFKDNLGHLGLYFTVVLFTLLFGVFWASMFSYLLMIKRKRAIASMIIGVILGNIFWIIFASYSRSLIKPLEMALLALLIPVWIYGVKREYRVLKKIVKKLKIRSKT
;
A
#
# COMPACT_ATOMS: atom_id res chain seq x y z
N MET A 1 30.14 -8.34 3.72
CA MET A 1 28.97 -9.25 3.74
C MET A 1 27.88 -8.75 4.69
N GLU A 2 28.20 -8.42 5.95
CA GLU A 2 27.20 -7.97 6.93
C GLU A 2 26.38 -6.75 6.47
N GLN A 3 27.01 -5.74 5.86
CA GLN A 3 26.32 -4.56 5.33
C GLN A 3 25.28 -4.89 4.24
N ILE A 4 25.55 -5.86 3.37
CA ILE A 4 24.60 -6.30 2.34
C ILE A 4 23.41 -7.00 3.00
N ILE A 5 23.63 -7.79 4.05
CA ILE A 5 22.56 -8.43 4.81
C ILE A 5 21.68 -7.37 5.48
N TYR A 6 22.26 -6.35 6.11
CA TYR A 6 21.51 -5.23 6.68
C TYR A 6 20.68 -4.48 5.64
N PHE A 7 21.26 -4.19 4.47
CA PHE A 7 20.54 -3.59 3.35
C PHE A 7 19.31 -4.41 2.92
N LEU A 8 19.47 -5.74 2.80
CA LEU A 8 18.38 -6.65 2.46
C LEU A 8 17.29 -6.68 3.55
N LEU A 9 17.69 -6.71 4.82
CA LEU A 9 16.74 -6.65 5.95
C LEU A 9 15.94 -5.34 5.93
N LEU A 10 16.62 -4.20 5.74
CA LEU A 10 15.95 -2.90 5.62
C LEU A 10 14.97 -2.88 4.45
N ALA A 11 15.32 -3.50 3.32
CA ALA A 11 14.43 -3.57 2.17
C ALA A 11 13.17 -4.38 2.45
N VAL A 12 13.29 -5.49 3.18
CA VAL A 12 12.14 -6.32 3.54
C VAL A 12 11.24 -5.61 4.57
N PHE A 13 11.81 -4.96 5.59
CA PHE A 13 11.04 -4.44 6.73
C PHE A 13 10.61 -2.97 6.60
N LEU A 14 11.48 -2.11 6.07
CA LEU A 14 11.24 -0.67 5.95
C LEU A 14 10.94 -0.22 4.52
N GLY A 15 11.02 -1.15 3.56
CA GLY A 15 10.76 -0.85 2.16
C GLY A 15 11.82 0.07 1.53
N PRO A 16 11.52 0.66 0.37
CA PRO A 16 12.46 1.49 -0.38
C PRO A 16 12.99 2.70 0.42
N VAL A 17 12.16 3.28 1.29
CA VAL A 17 12.51 4.49 2.07
C VAL A 17 13.73 4.26 2.96
N GLY A 18 13.74 3.15 3.69
CA GLY A 18 14.87 2.80 4.57
C GLY A 18 16.03 2.17 3.82
N SER A 19 15.75 1.29 2.85
CA SER A 19 16.79 0.49 2.22
C SER A 19 17.57 1.24 1.15
N VAL A 20 16.94 2.08 0.33
CA VAL A 20 17.62 2.81 -0.74
C VAL A 20 18.64 3.78 -0.15
N SER A 21 18.26 4.53 0.88
CA SER A 21 19.13 5.52 1.53
C SER A 21 20.41 4.88 2.09
N TYR A 22 20.25 3.73 2.78
CA TYR A 22 21.37 2.94 3.30
C TYR A 22 22.17 2.26 2.18
N GLY A 23 21.50 1.64 1.21
CA GLY A 23 22.14 0.94 0.09
C GLY A 23 23.05 1.87 -0.73
N LEU A 24 22.64 3.11 -0.93
CA LEU A 24 23.45 4.10 -1.66
C LEU A 24 24.73 4.51 -0.89
N GLU A 25 24.87 4.22 0.42
CA GLU A 25 26.12 4.48 1.17
C GLU A 25 27.20 3.43 0.87
N ILE A 26 26.79 2.24 0.45
CA ILE A 26 27.66 1.08 0.26
C ILE A 26 27.75 0.61 -1.20
N LEU A 27 26.76 0.96 -2.03
CA LEU A 27 26.62 0.52 -3.41
C LEU A 27 26.29 1.71 -4.32
N SER A 28 26.59 1.55 -5.61
CA SER A 28 26.19 2.52 -6.62
C SER A 28 24.66 2.53 -6.83
N PRO A 29 24.07 3.64 -7.33
CA PRO A 29 22.64 3.71 -7.64
C PRO A 29 22.13 2.58 -8.53
N LEU A 30 22.95 2.15 -9.49
CA LEU A 30 22.61 1.09 -10.43
C LEU A 30 22.59 -0.28 -9.74
N GLU A 31 23.54 -0.59 -8.85
CA GLU A 31 23.54 -1.82 -8.07
C GLU A 31 22.34 -1.87 -7.11
N VAL A 32 22.03 -0.77 -6.42
CA VAL A 32 20.85 -0.66 -5.57
C VAL A 32 19.58 -0.94 -6.37
N PHE A 33 19.45 -0.33 -7.56
CA PHE A 33 18.31 -0.56 -8.45
C PHE A 33 18.19 -2.03 -8.89
N ILE A 34 19.30 -2.65 -9.30
CA ILE A 34 19.34 -4.04 -9.76
C ILE A 34 19.01 -5.03 -8.64
N ILE A 35 19.38 -4.75 -7.39
CA ILE A 35 19.08 -5.65 -6.26
C ILE A 35 17.63 -5.47 -5.79
N ILE A 36 17.18 -4.22 -5.61
CA ILE A 36 15.87 -3.92 -5.03
C ILE A 36 14.72 -4.28 -6.00
N THR A 37 14.92 -4.06 -7.30
CA THR A 37 13.85 -4.26 -8.29
C THR A 37 13.35 -5.71 -8.34
N PRO A 38 14.20 -6.74 -8.49
CA PRO A 38 13.80 -8.13 -8.37
C PRO A 38 13.23 -8.46 -6.99
N LEU A 39 13.82 -7.92 -5.91
CA LEU A 39 13.37 -8.19 -4.54
C LEU A 39 11.90 -7.80 -4.32
N TYR A 40 11.43 -6.71 -4.93
CA TYR A 40 10.02 -6.30 -4.85
C TYR A 40 9.14 -6.86 -5.97
N ILE A 41 9.70 -7.24 -7.12
CA ILE A 41 8.92 -7.83 -8.22
C ILE A 41 8.61 -9.32 -7.98
N LEU A 42 9.59 -10.10 -7.52
CA LEU A 42 9.46 -11.55 -7.34
C LEU A 42 8.31 -11.96 -6.41
N PRO A 43 8.00 -11.22 -5.32
CA PRO A 43 6.84 -11.52 -4.49
C PRO A 43 5.48 -11.25 -5.15
N ILE A 44 5.39 -10.42 -6.21
CA ILE A 44 4.10 -10.01 -6.80
C ILE A 44 3.24 -11.23 -7.19
N PRO A 45 3.74 -12.23 -7.96
CA PRO A 45 2.94 -13.38 -8.35
C PRO A 45 2.53 -14.26 -7.18
N LEU A 46 3.37 -14.34 -6.14
CA LEU A 46 3.10 -15.09 -4.91
C LEU A 46 1.98 -14.43 -4.11
N ILE A 47 2.02 -13.10 -3.94
CA ILE A 47 0.98 -12.32 -3.27
C ILE A 47 -0.36 -12.52 -3.99
N PHE A 48 -0.39 -12.45 -5.33
CA PHE A 48 -1.60 -12.74 -6.09
C PHE A 48 -2.09 -14.17 -5.90
N ARG A 49 -1.19 -15.16 -5.86
CA ARG A 49 -1.56 -16.55 -5.55
C ARG A 49 -2.18 -16.67 -4.16
N ILE A 50 -1.68 -15.96 -3.15
CA ILE A 50 -2.28 -15.97 -1.81
C ILE A 50 -3.73 -15.42 -1.87
N PHE A 51 -3.96 -14.33 -2.59
CA PHE A 51 -5.31 -13.79 -2.78
C PHE A 51 -6.22 -14.69 -3.62
N GLU A 52 -5.68 -15.42 -4.60
CA GLU A 52 -6.39 -16.41 -5.41
C GLU A 52 -6.65 -17.73 -4.68
N TYR A 53 -5.78 -18.16 -3.77
CA TYR A 53 -5.98 -19.35 -2.94
C TYR A 53 -7.07 -19.11 -1.89
N GLY A 54 -7.21 -17.86 -1.42
CA GLY A 54 -8.43 -17.37 -0.77
C GLY A 54 -9.62 -17.14 -1.73
N GLY A 55 -9.45 -17.40 -3.02
CA GLY A 55 -10.27 -16.91 -4.13
C GLY A 55 -11.63 -17.58 -4.33
N HIS A 56 -11.89 -18.75 -3.74
CA HIS A 56 -13.27 -19.25 -3.63
C HIS A 56 -14.16 -18.31 -2.80
N HIS A 57 -13.55 -17.39 -2.05
CA HIS A 57 -14.21 -16.41 -1.21
C HIS A 57 -14.08 -14.97 -1.73
N ARG A 58 -13.68 -14.73 -2.99
CA ARG A 58 -13.51 -13.36 -3.51
C ARG A 58 -14.74 -12.48 -3.32
N ARG A 59 -15.93 -13.04 -3.62
CA ARG A 59 -17.23 -12.40 -3.38
C ARG A 59 -17.52 -12.25 -1.87
N LEU A 60 -17.17 -13.26 -1.06
CA LEU A 60 -17.34 -13.25 0.39
C LEU A 60 -16.44 -12.20 1.09
N TYR A 61 -15.19 -12.02 0.65
CA TYR A 61 -14.29 -10.99 1.15
C TYR A 61 -14.75 -9.60 0.73
N ARG A 62 -15.17 -9.43 -0.53
CA ARG A 62 -15.82 -8.20 -0.99
C ARG A 62 -17.01 -7.87 -0.07
N MET A 63 -17.94 -8.81 0.11
CA MET A 63 -19.09 -8.65 1.01
C MET A 63 -18.69 -8.36 2.46
N LYS A 64 -17.65 -9.00 3.02
CA LYS A 64 -17.17 -8.69 4.39
C LYS A 64 -16.64 -7.27 4.52
N VAL A 65 -15.91 -6.77 3.51
CA VAL A 65 -15.40 -5.40 3.49
C VAL A 65 -16.56 -4.41 3.38
N PHE A 66 -17.48 -4.63 2.45
CA PHE A 66 -18.67 -3.79 2.27
C PHE A 66 -19.61 -3.85 3.48
N ARG A 67 -19.74 -5.00 4.13
CA ARG A 67 -20.51 -5.14 5.39
C ARG A 67 -19.88 -4.36 6.53
N ARG A 68 -18.54 -4.40 6.68
CA ARG A 68 -17.85 -3.54 7.67
C ARG A 68 -18.00 -2.05 7.34
N ALA A 69 -17.97 -1.67 6.07
CA ALA A 69 -18.22 -0.30 5.64
C ALA A 69 -19.67 0.12 5.93
N SER A 70 -20.64 -0.78 5.71
CA SER A 70 -22.06 -0.62 6.06
C SER A 70 -22.23 -0.42 7.56
N ASP A 71 -21.65 -1.29 8.40
CA ASP A 71 -21.68 -1.16 9.85
C ASP A 71 -21.04 0.15 10.35
N ALA A 72 -20.01 0.66 9.65
CA ALA A 72 -19.31 1.89 10.02
C ALA A 72 -20.05 3.17 9.58
N THR A 73 -20.74 3.12 8.44
CA THR A 73 -21.42 4.27 7.82
C THR A 73 -22.91 4.33 8.13
N GLY A 74 -23.50 3.23 8.61
CA GLY A 74 -24.94 3.10 8.85
C GLY A 74 -25.79 2.95 7.58
N ARG A 75 -25.16 2.84 6.40
CA ARG A 75 -25.86 2.68 5.11
C ARG A 75 -26.12 1.21 4.81
N ARG A 76 -27.14 0.92 3.98
CA ARG A 76 -27.46 -0.45 3.59
C ARG A 76 -26.33 -1.05 2.75
N MET A 77 -26.06 -2.34 2.94
CA MET A 77 -24.97 -3.02 2.22
C MET A 77 -25.19 -3.01 0.70
N GLU A 78 -26.43 -3.15 0.23
CA GLU A 78 -26.78 -3.04 -1.19
C GLU A 78 -26.42 -1.67 -1.76
N GLU A 79 -26.78 -0.58 -1.07
CA GLU A 79 -26.46 0.79 -1.51
C GLU A 79 -24.94 0.98 -1.67
N ILE A 80 -24.13 0.53 -0.70
CA ILE A 80 -22.67 0.71 -0.79
C ILE A 80 -22.06 -0.15 -1.91
N LEU A 81 -22.60 -1.35 -2.15
CA LEU A 81 -22.20 -2.17 -3.29
C LEU A 81 -22.55 -1.49 -4.60
N GLU A 82 -23.77 -0.97 -4.73
CA GLU A 82 -24.26 -0.25 -5.91
C GLU A 82 -23.43 1.01 -6.17
N TYR A 83 -23.18 1.83 -5.14
CA TYR A 83 -22.28 2.98 -5.26
C TYR A 83 -20.85 2.57 -5.63
N GLY A 84 -20.36 1.47 -5.06
CA GLY A 84 -19.02 0.95 -5.37
C GLY A 84 -18.91 0.48 -6.82
N ASP A 85 -19.91 -0.25 -7.31
CA ASP A 85 -19.98 -0.73 -8.69
C ASP A 85 -20.18 0.44 -9.66
N HIS A 86 -21.04 1.41 -9.32
CA HIS A 86 -21.26 2.63 -10.10
C HIS A 86 -20.01 3.52 -10.18
N ILE A 87 -19.24 3.65 -9.09
CA ILE A 87 -17.96 4.38 -9.13
C ILE A 87 -16.96 3.65 -10.03
N ILE A 88 -16.91 2.31 -9.98
CA ILE A 88 -16.02 1.53 -10.85
C ILE A 88 -16.44 1.67 -12.32
N GLU A 89 -17.73 1.67 -12.62
CA GLU A 89 -18.27 1.92 -13.96
C GLU A 89 -17.97 3.35 -14.42
N LEU A 90 -18.33 4.37 -13.65
CA LEU A 90 -17.98 5.77 -13.94
C LEU A 90 -16.47 5.96 -14.17
N PHE A 91 -15.63 5.30 -13.38
CA PHE A 91 -14.18 5.38 -13.54
C PHE A 91 -13.71 4.67 -14.83
N LYS A 92 -14.32 3.52 -15.18
CA LYS A 92 -14.06 2.85 -16.46
C LYS A 92 -14.57 3.67 -17.65
N ASP A 93 -15.71 4.32 -17.53
CA ASP A 93 -16.32 5.09 -18.62
C ASP A 93 -15.54 6.38 -18.89
N ASN A 94 -15.05 7.03 -17.83
CA ASN A 94 -14.31 8.30 -17.97
C ASN A 94 -12.80 8.12 -18.23
N LEU A 95 -12.15 7.13 -17.60
CA LEU A 95 -10.68 6.95 -17.68
C LEU A 95 -10.27 5.67 -18.41
N GLY A 96 -11.23 4.85 -18.83
CA GLY A 96 -10.98 3.59 -19.48
C GLY A 96 -10.28 2.57 -18.58
N HIS A 97 -9.84 1.48 -19.21
CA HIS A 97 -8.98 0.50 -18.56
C HIS A 97 -7.60 1.05 -18.18
N LEU A 98 -7.13 2.11 -18.87
CA LEU A 98 -5.83 2.73 -18.62
C LEU A 98 -5.79 3.45 -17.26
N GLY A 99 -6.86 4.17 -16.91
CA GLY A 99 -6.96 4.81 -15.59
C GLY A 99 -6.82 3.81 -14.45
N LEU A 100 -7.48 2.64 -14.56
CA LEU A 100 -7.37 1.59 -13.54
C LEU A 100 -5.94 1.07 -13.40
N TYR A 101 -5.20 0.93 -14.51
CA TYR A 101 -3.79 0.49 -14.47
C TYR A 101 -2.87 1.56 -13.91
N PHE A 102 -3.11 2.82 -14.25
CA PHE A 102 -2.38 3.94 -13.70
C PHE A 102 -2.59 4.07 -12.18
N THR A 103 -3.82 3.86 -11.70
CA THR A 103 -4.10 3.79 -10.26
C THR A 103 -3.30 2.67 -9.60
N VAL A 104 -3.19 1.48 -10.20
CA VAL A 104 -2.35 0.39 -9.65
C VAL A 104 -0.88 0.80 -9.59
N VAL A 105 -0.35 1.48 -10.61
CA VAL A 105 1.02 2.02 -10.60
C VAL A 105 1.20 2.98 -9.42
N LEU A 106 0.32 3.98 -9.28
CA LEU A 106 0.39 4.96 -8.19
C LEU A 106 0.27 4.32 -6.81
N PHE A 107 -0.66 3.38 -6.64
CA PHE A 107 -0.81 2.65 -5.37
C PHE A 107 0.43 1.82 -5.05
N THR A 108 1.08 1.23 -6.06
CA THR A 108 2.33 0.49 -5.86
C THR A 108 3.45 1.40 -5.40
N LEU A 109 3.53 2.62 -5.95
CA LEU A 109 4.53 3.62 -5.56
C LEU A 109 4.29 4.12 -4.13
N LEU A 110 3.05 4.46 -3.79
CA LEU A 110 2.71 5.11 -2.51
C LEU A 110 2.57 4.13 -1.34
N PHE A 111 1.93 2.98 -1.57
CA PHE A 111 1.57 2.02 -0.52
C PHE A 111 2.31 0.69 -0.66
N GLY A 112 3.03 0.47 -1.75
CA GLY A 112 3.74 -0.78 -2.00
C GLY A 112 2.88 -1.87 -2.63
N VAL A 113 3.57 -2.95 -3.03
CA VAL A 113 3.02 -4.06 -3.81
C VAL A 113 1.87 -4.78 -3.12
N PHE A 114 1.94 -4.99 -1.80
CA PHE A 114 0.92 -5.73 -1.05
C PHE A 114 -0.45 -5.04 -1.12
N TRP A 115 -0.49 -3.75 -0.82
CA TRP A 115 -1.70 -2.95 -0.84
C TRP A 115 -2.22 -2.77 -2.27
N ALA A 116 -1.34 -2.50 -3.23
CA ALA A 116 -1.72 -2.44 -4.65
C ALA A 116 -2.34 -3.77 -5.13
N SER A 117 -1.79 -4.91 -4.70
CA SER A 117 -2.33 -6.24 -4.97
C SER A 117 -3.72 -6.42 -4.39
N MET A 118 -3.93 -6.04 -3.13
CA MET A 118 -5.25 -6.07 -2.49
C MET A 118 -6.27 -5.19 -3.25
N PHE A 119 -5.91 -3.95 -3.61
CA PHE A 119 -6.79 -3.05 -4.35
C PHE A 119 -7.13 -3.58 -5.74
N SER A 120 -6.14 -4.04 -6.50
CA SER A 120 -6.36 -4.63 -7.82
C SER A 120 -7.25 -5.88 -7.77
N TYR A 121 -7.13 -6.66 -6.69
CA TYR A 121 -7.98 -7.81 -6.43
C TYR A 121 -9.42 -7.41 -6.13
N LEU A 122 -9.64 -6.36 -5.33
CA LEU A 122 -10.98 -5.82 -5.03
C LEU A 122 -11.64 -5.18 -6.25
N LEU A 123 -10.87 -4.46 -7.07
CA LEU A 123 -11.33 -3.80 -8.31
C LEU A 123 -11.48 -4.74 -9.50
N MET A 124 -11.32 -6.05 -9.28
CA MET A 124 -11.48 -7.09 -10.30
C MET A 124 -10.60 -6.88 -11.55
N ILE A 125 -9.40 -6.31 -11.37
CA ILE A 125 -8.48 -6.09 -12.47
C ILE A 125 -7.90 -7.44 -12.93
N LYS A 126 -7.77 -7.64 -14.26
CA LYS A 126 -7.15 -8.83 -14.84
C LYS A 126 -5.72 -8.99 -14.29
N ARG A 127 -5.43 -10.14 -13.66
CA ARG A 127 -4.16 -10.41 -12.98
C ARG A 127 -2.93 -10.05 -13.81
N LYS A 128 -2.84 -10.51 -15.06
CA LYS A 128 -1.68 -10.21 -15.93
C LYS A 128 -1.43 -8.71 -16.05
N ARG A 129 -2.49 -7.91 -16.18
CA ARG A 129 -2.39 -6.44 -16.31
C ARG A 129 -2.04 -5.79 -14.97
N ALA A 130 -2.63 -6.24 -13.87
CA ALA A 130 -2.29 -5.74 -12.54
C ALA A 130 -0.83 -6.01 -12.16
N ILE A 131 -0.32 -7.22 -12.46
CA ILE A 131 1.09 -7.58 -12.24
C ILE A 131 2.00 -6.66 -13.08
N ALA A 132 1.70 -6.47 -14.36
CA ALA A 132 2.47 -5.58 -15.22
C ALA A 132 2.48 -4.13 -14.68
N SER A 133 1.33 -3.60 -14.28
CA SER A 133 1.22 -2.28 -13.66
C SER A 133 2.03 -2.16 -12.36
N MET A 134 2.04 -3.20 -11.53
CA MET A 134 2.86 -3.21 -10.31
C MET A 134 4.35 -3.26 -10.61
N ILE A 135 4.78 -4.05 -11.61
CA ILE A 135 6.18 -4.07 -12.06
C ILE A 135 6.62 -2.66 -12.48
N ILE A 136 5.80 -1.99 -13.29
CA ILE A 136 6.06 -0.59 -13.70
C ILE A 136 6.11 0.32 -12.46
N GLY A 137 5.17 0.16 -11.52
CA GLY A 137 5.14 0.91 -10.27
C GLY A 137 6.37 0.70 -9.39
N VAL A 138 6.89 -0.52 -9.30
CA VAL A 138 8.13 -0.83 -8.57
C VAL A 138 9.32 -0.17 -9.25
N ILE A 139 9.44 -0.27 -10.58
CA ILE A 139 10.53 0.36 -11.34
C ILE A 139 10.53 1.87 -11.12
N LEU A 140 9.38 2.53 -11.34
CA LEU A 140 9.24 3.97 -11.15
C LEU A 140 9.46 4.37 -9.70
N GLY A 141 8.93 3.60 -8.75
CA GLY A 141 9.11 3.85 -7.32
C GLY A 141 10.58 3.76 -6.89
N ASN A 142 11.30 2.74 -7.35
CA ASN A 142 12.73 2.61 -7.06
C ASN A 142 13.54 3.75 -7.67
N ILE A 143 13.26 4.13 -8.93
CA ILE A 143 13.89 5.30 -9.57
C ILE A 143 13.62 6.56 -8.74
N PHE A 144 12.36 6.80 -8.37
CA PHE A 144 11.97 7.93 -7.55
C PHE A 144 12.74 7.97 -6.22
N TRP A 145 12.78 6.86 -5.48
CA TRP A 145 13.47 6.80 -4.20
C TRP A 145 14.99 6.93 -4.33
N ILE A 146 15.60 6.38 -5.38
CA ILE A 146 17.05 6.53 -5.63
C ILE A 146 17.38 7.98 -5.93
N ILE A 147 16.62 8.63 -6.82
CA ILE A 147 16.79 10.05 -7.14
C ILE A 147 16.59 10.88 -5.87
N PHE A 148 15.47 10.68 -5.18
CA PHE A 148 15.12 11.41 -3.96
C PHE A 148 16.20 11.27 -2.89
N ALA A 149 16.63 10.05 -2.59
CA ALA A 149 17.70 9.78 -1.62
C ALA A 149 19.04 10.38 -2.05
N SER A 150 19.36 10.35 -3.35
CA SER A 150 20.60 10.95 -3.86
C SER A 150 20.65 12.46 -3.65
N TYR A 151 19.54 13.16 -3.89
CA TYR A 151 19.45 14.62 -3.71
C TYR A 151 19.27 15.05 -2.26
N SER A 152 18.62 14.23 -1.43
CA SER A 152 18.33 14.55 -0.02
C SER A 152 19.45 14.18 0.95
N ARG A 153 20.49 13.45 0.51
CA ARG A 153 21.68 13.11 1.32
C ARG A 153 22.37 14.29 1.98
N SER A 154 22.32 15.47 1.35
CA SER A 154 22.87 16.71 1.90
C SER A 154 22.03 17.29 3.03
N LEU A 155 20.75 16.90 3.12
CA LEU A 155 19.77 17.44 4.07
C LEU A 155 19.43 16.47 5.20
N ILE A 156 19.33 15.17 4.91
CA ILE A 156 18.88 14.14 5.85
C ILE A 156 19.82 12.94 5.73
N LYS A 157 20.41 12.52 6.87
CA LYS A 157 21.28 11.34 6.87
C LYS A 157 20.46 10.06 6.65
N PRO A 158 21.02 9.01 6.03
CA PRO A 158 20.30 7.75 5.80
C PRO A 158 19.71 7.10 7.06
N LEU A 159 20.40 7.22 8.20
CA LEU A 159 19.86 6.78 9.50
C LEU A 159 18.59 7.56 9.90
N GLU A 160 18.57 8.87 9.66
CA GLU A 160 17.42 9.73 9.95
C GLU A 160 16.24 9.42 9.03
N MET A 161 16.48 9.08 7.76
CA MET A 161 15.45 8.57 6.85
C MET A 161 14.87 7.23 7.31
N ALA A 162 15.71 6.30 7.78
CA ALA A 162 15.23 5.03 8.34
C ALA A 162 14.40 5.25 9.62
N LEU A 163 14.79 6.21 10.47
CA LEU A 163 14.01 6.60 11.64
C LEU A 163 12.67 7.26 11.27
N LEU A 164 12.64 8.11 10.23
CA LEU A 164 11.40 8.65 9.68
C LEU A 164 10.47 7.55 9.18
N ALA A 165 11.00 6.52 8.51
CA ALA A 165 10.22 5.36 8.09
C ALA A 165 9.60 4.61 9.29
N LEU A 166 10.32 4.51 10.42
CA LEU A 166 9.83 3.91 11.67
C LEU A 166 8.77 4.76 12.40
N LEU A 167 8.76 6.08 12.19
CA LEU A 167 7.75 6.96 12.77
C LEU A 167 6.38 6.81 12.11
N ILE A 168 6.31 6.33 10.85
CA ILE A 168 5.05 6.10 10.14
C ILE A 168 4.15 5.08 10.89
N PRO A 169 4.64 3.86 11.26
CA PRO A 169 3.90 2.94 12.11
C PRO A 169 3.45 3.52 13.46
N VAL A 170 4.30 4.31 14.11
CA VAL A 170 4.01 4.92 15.42
C VAL A 170 2.88 5.94 15.28
N TRP A 171 2.92 6.77 14.24
CA TRP A 171 1.87 7.73 13.92
C TRP A 171 0.53 7.03 13.64
N ILE A 172 0.54 5.95 12.84
CA ILE A 172 -0.65 5.13 12.58
C ILE A 172 -1.23 4.55 13.89
N TYR A 173 -0.37 4.09 14.81
CA TYR A 173 -0.79 3.61 16.12
C TYR A 173 -1.43 4.73 16.96
N GLY A 174 -0.83 5.92 16.95
CA GLY A 174 -1.36 7.13 17.61
C GLY A 174 -2.77 7.46 17.15
N VAL A 175 -2.97 7.60 15.83
CA VAL A 175 -4.29 7.86 15.23
C VAL A 175 -5.31 6.78 15.61
N LYS A 176 -4.92 5.50 15.60
CA LYS A 176 -5.80 4.39 16.00
C LYS A 176 -6.15 4.42 17.50
N ARG A 177 -5.25 4.92 18.35
CA ARG A 177 -5.51 5.12 19.78
C ARG A 177 -6.49 6.27 19.97
N GLU A 178 -6.25 7.41 19.32
CA GLU A 178 -7.13 8.58 19.39
C GLU A 178 -8.54 8.26 18.91
N TYR A 179 -8.68 7.57 17.78
CA TYR A 179 -10.00 7.14 17.29
C TYR A 179 -10.74 6.25 18.29
N ARG A 180 -10.03 5.34 18.98
CA ARG A 180 -10.62 4.51 20.05
C ARG A 180 -11.08 5.34 21.24
N VAL A 181 -10.32 6.36 21.62
CA VAL A 181 -10.67 7.27 22.72
C VAL A 181 -11.89 8.11 22.34
N LEU A 182 -11.88 8.72 21.15
CA LEU A 182 -13.02 9.47 20.60
C LEU A 182 -14.29 8.61 20.56
N LYS A 183 -14.19 7.37 20.07
CA LYS A 183 -15.34 6.44 20.05
C LYS A 183 -15.89 6.14 21.45
N LYS A 184 -15.02 6.02 22.47
CA LYS A 184 -15.45 5.85 23.88
C LYS A 184 -16.14 7.10 24.42
N ILE A 185 -15.63 8.30 24.12
CA ILE A 185 -16.21 9.58 24.54
C ILE A 185 -17.59 9.78 23.90
N VAL A 186 -17.70 9.60 22.58
CA VAL A 186 -18.97 9.71 21.85
C VAL A 186 -20.00 8.72 22.39
N LYS A 187 -19.60 7.48 22.69
CA LYS A 187 -20.50 6.48 23.28
C LYS A 187 -21.00 6.90 24.67
N LYS A 188 -20.16 7.50 25.52
CA LYS A 188 -20.57 8.04 26.82
C LYS A 188 -21.53 9.23 26.69
N LEU A 189 -21.27 10.14 25.75
CA LEU A 189 -22.12 11.31 25.50
C LEU A 189 -23.51 10.92 24.99
N LYS A 190 -23.60 9.90 24.13
CA LYS A 190 -24.89 9.39 23.61
C LYS A 190 -25.76 8.72 24.67
N ILE A 191 -25.15 8.12 25.70
CA ILE A 191 -25.87 7.54 26.84
C ILE A 191 -26.44 8.66 27.72
N ARG A 192 -25.67 9.73 27.94
CA ARG A 192 -26.07 10.86 28.78
C ARG A 192 -27.18 11.71 28.18
N SER A 193 -27.36 11.71 26.86
CA SER A 193 -28.44 12.43 26.17
C SER A 193 -29.78 11.66 26.14
N LYS A 194 -29.82 10.42 26.61
CA LYS A 194 -31.02 9.56 26.67
C LYS A 194 -31.58 9.41 28.09
N THR A 195 -30.97 10.08 29.07
CA THR A 195 -31.40 10.23 30.46
C THR A 195 -31.69 11.69 30.71
#